data_AF-E2B943-F1
#
_entry.id   AF-E2B943-F1
#
_cell.length_a   1.000
_cell.length_b   1.000
_cell.length_c   1.000
_cell.angle_alpha   90.00
_cell.angle_beta   90.00
_cell.angle_gamma   90.00
#
_symmetry.space_group_name_H-M   'P 1'
#
loop_
_entity.id
_entity.type
_entity.pdbx_description
1 polymer ?
#
loop_
_entity_poly.entity_id
_entity_poly.type
_entity_poly.pdbx_seq_one_letter_code
_entity_poly.pdbx_strand_id
1 'polypeptide(L)'
;MAVSIFTRPPFRRFIGIVSNVTTLFLGTSQHSNIKSQAYTTNVSEINNILRSEKTKPSKKLSKAMTAYLQRIKEHDEFMKKEITEYQIGKRHLANMMGEDPEFFTQEDINSAIEYLFPSGLHDPKARPMMRHPNEIFPNKKAAEFDETGRPYHSMFYTYKPNYYQILYHITETIQSLNSIEDSLIRQGTLPVDKIDLISSAWLKKMDMEKLISETLSDMDYNYLITSLDRLSNHPLSKRAQDFIMKYRKSLISHTDIVIPPLEYDSTGRPYITVKNCMRKSSRGEVTLWGNGSGKMIINGQDITYFKEMHYREQVSTIS
;
A
#
# COMPACT_ATOMS: atom_id res chain seq x y z
N MET A 1 -38.93 35.06 -26.71
CA MET A 1 -37.53 35.44 -26.98
C MET A 1 -37.19 36.67 -26.16
N ALA A 2 -36.36 36.53 -25.14
CA ALA A 2 -35.63 37.64 -24.50
C ALA A 2 -34.50 36.99 -23.69
N VAL A 3 -33.27 37.23 -24.15
CA VAL A 3 -32.03 36.64 -23.64
C VAL A 3 -31.56 37.52 -22.48
N SER A 4 -31.56 37.00 -21.26
CA SER A 4 -30.97 37.68 -20.09
C SER A 4 -29.48 37.34 -20.00
N ILE A 5 -28.65 38.30 -20.40
CA ILE A 5 -27.19 38.27 -20.29
C ILE A 5 -26.81 38.47 -18.82
N PHE A 6 -26.35 37.41 -18.15
CA PHE A 6 -25.71 37.50 -16.84
C PHE A 6 -24.22 37.80 -17.00
N THR A 7 -23.84 39.06 -16.86
CA THR A 7 -22.46 39.52 -16.76
C THR A 7 -21.90 39.19 -15.37
N ARG A 8 -20.81 38.41 -15.32
CA ARG A 8 -20.04 38.13 -14.08
C ARG A 8 -19.30 39.40 -13.60
N PRO A 9 -19.24 39.71 -12.30
CA PRO A 9 -18.45 40.82 -11.79
C PRO A 9 -16.96 40.44 -11.68
N PRO A 10 -16.01 41.38 -11.85
CA PRO A 10 -14.60 41.12 -11.67
C PRO A 10 -14.21 41.12 -10.19
N PHE A 11 -13.52 40.06 -9.75
CA PHE A 11 -12.87 39.98 -8.44
C PHE A 11 -11.78 41.05 -8.32
N ARG A 12 -12.05 42.07 -7.50
CA ARG A 12 -11.11 43.14 -7.14
C ARG A 12 -10.18 42.62 -6.03
N ARG A 13 -8.88 42.53 -6.31
CA ARG A 13 -7.83 42.28 -5.29
C ARG A 13 -7.82 43.45 -4.31
N PHE A 14 -8.14 43.20 -3.05
CA PHE A 14 -7.91 44.14 -1.96
C PHE A 14 -6.49 43.94 -1.41
N ILE A 15 -5.62 44.90 -1.67
CA ILE A 15 -4.41 45.15 -0.90
C ILE A 15 -4.85 46.00 0.29
N GLY A 16 -4.91 45.38 1.47
CA GLY A 16 -5.22 46.04 2.73
C GLY A 16 -3.97 46.10 3.60
N ILE A 17 -3.23 47.20 3.50
CA ILE A 17 -2.29 47.63 4.53
C ILE A 17 -3.13 48.30 5.62
N VAL A 18 -3.13 47.76 6.84
CA VAL A 18 -3.66 48.46 8.01
C VAL A 18 -2.68 48.30 9.16
N SER A 19 -1.93 49.36 9.39
CA SER A 19 -1.29 49.69 10.65
C SER A 19 -2.34 50.13 11.67
N ASN A 20 -2.30 49.61 12.91
CA ASN A 20 -2.18 50.41 14.14
C ASN A 20 -2.40 49.59 15.43
N VAL A 21 -1.40 49.70 16.30
CA VAL A 21 -1.47 50.07 17.73
C VAL A 21 -2.20 49.14 18.72
N THR A 22 -1.38 48.36 19.43
CA THR A 22 -1.19 48.33 20.89
C THR A 22 -2.43 48.30 21.80
N THR A 23 -2.73 47.13 22.35
CA THR A 23 -3.37 46.99 23.67
C THR A 23 -2.44 46.20 24.60
N LEU A 24 -2.18 46.80 25.75
CA LEU A 24 -1.21 46.45 26.77
C LEU A 24 -1.60 45.16 27.52
N PHE A 25 -0.75 44.15 27.47
CA PHE A 25 -0.61 43.18 28.56
C PHE A 25 0.69 43.50 29.31
N LEU A 26 0.53 44.03 30.51
CA LEU A 26 1.61 44.24 31.47
C LEU A 26 2.01 42.88 32.07
N GLY A 27 3.31 42.60 32.06
CA GLY A 27 3.92 41.72 33.07
C GLY A 27 4.44 40.37 32.61
N THR A 28 5.53 40.36 31.83
CA THR A 28 6.65 39.42 32.02
C THR A 28 7.93 40.07 31.50
N SER A 29 8.95 40.19 32.35
CA SER A 29 10.27 40.73 32.02
C SER A 29 10.90 39.99 30.84
N GLN A 30 11.09 40.68 29.72
CA GLN A 30 11.91 40.19 28.62
C GLN A 30 13.39 40.39 28.97
N HIS A 31 14.09 39.29 29.27
CA HIS A 31 15.54 39.26 29.15
C HIS A 31 15.90 39.14 27.66
N SER A 32 16.06 40.28 26.99
CA SER A 32 16.60 40.34 25.62
C SER A 32 18.13 40.48 25.67
N ASN A 33 18.84 39.35 25.65
CA ASN A 33 20.24 39.30 25.24
C ASN A 33 20.49 38.00 24.47
N ILE A 34 19.78 37.83 23.35
CA ILE A 34 20.10 36.80 22.37
C ILE A 34 20.98 37.46 21.32
N LYS A 35 22.29 37.27 21.44
CA LYS A 35 23.22 37.52 20.33
C LYS A 35 22.97 36.45 19.28
N SER A 36 22.41 36.83 18.14
CA SER A 36 22.39 35.99 16.94
C SER A 36 23.83 35.80 16.46
N GLN A 37 24.47 34.71 16.83
CA GLN A 37 25.73 34.29 16.22
C GLN A 37 25.41 33.50 14.95
N ALA A 38 25.93 33.97 13.81
CA ALA A 38 26.00 33.15 12.61
C ALA A 38 27.06 32.06 12.83
N TYR A 39 26.65 30.79 12.80
CA TYR A 39 27.57 29.67 12.82
C TYR A 39 28.20 29.50 11.44
N THR A 40 29.22 30.31 11.14
CA THR A 40 30.13 30.00 10.03
C THR A 40 31.41 29.48 10.67
N THR A 41 31.63 28.16 10.63
CA THR A 41 32.88 27.57 11.11
C THR A 41 34.02 28.02 10.20
N ASN A 42 35.11 28.51 10.79
CA ASN A 42 36.26 29.00 10.05
C ASN A 42 37.08 27.79 9.54
N VAL A 43 37.58 27.82 8.30
CA VAL A 43 38.30 26.68 7.68
C VAL A 43 39.54 26.24 8.51
N SER A 44 40.12 27.16 9.27
CA SER A 44 41.21 26.91 10.21
C SER A 44 40.80 26.07 11.44
N GLU A 45 39.56 26.16 11.91
CA GLU A 45 39.04 25.35 13.02
C GLU A 45 38.82 23.89 12.59
N ILE A 46 38.41 23.67 11.34
CA ILE A 46 38.25 22.33 10.74
C ILE A 46 39.58 21.57 10.76
N ASN A 47 40.67 22.24 10.39
CA ASN A 47 42.01 21.65 10.38
C ASN A 47 42.53 21.31 11.79
N ASN A 48 42.11 22.05 12.81
CA ASN A 48 42.45 21.76 14.21
C ASN A 48 41.60 20.61 14.78
N ILE A 49 40.34 20.46 14.34
CA ILE A 49 39.48 19.32 14.69
C ILE A 49 40.03 18.03 14.06
N LEU A 50 40.40 18.06 12.77
CA LEU A 50 41.03 16.94 12.05
C LEU A 50 42.36 16.50 12.68
N ARG A 51 43.17 17.44 13.18
CA ARG A 51 44.44 17.13 13.88
C ARG A 51 44.22 16.56 15.29
N SER A 52 43.05 16.76 15.89
CA SER A 52 42.69 16.22 17.21
C SER A 52 42.11 14.80 17.19
N GLU A 53 42.01 14.17 16.02
CA GLU A 53 41.55 12.78 15.85
C GLU A 53 42.55 11.72 16.32
N LYS A 54 43.52 12.09 17.17
CA LYS A 54 44.30 11.12 17.93
C LYS A 54 43.43 10.59 19.08
N THR A 55 42.74 9.48 18.76
CA THR A 55 42.19 8.46 19.69
C THR A 55 41.60 9.01 20.99
N LYS A 56 40.44 9.69 20.89
CA LYS A 56 39.57 9.80 22.06
C LYS A 56 39.17 8.37 22.48
N PRO A 57 39.29 7.99 23.76
CA PRO A 57 38.87 6.66 24.21
C PRO A 57 37.41 6.45 23.83
N SER A 58 37.10 5.30 23.22
CA SER A 58 35.74 4.97 22.79
C SER A 58 34.83 5.09 24.01
N LYS A 59 33.85 5.99 23.91
CA LYS A 59 32.84 6.15 24.96
C LYS A 59 32.16 4.79 25.11
N LYS A 60 32.21 4.22 26.31
CA LYS A 60 31.55 2.93 26.60
C LYS A 60 30.07 3.09 26.29
N LEU A 61 29.57 2.25 25.38
CA LEU A 61 28.16 2.18 25.05
C LEU A 61 27.33 1.94 26.31
N SER A 62 26.11 2.48 26.34
CA SER A 62 25.19 2.17 27.43
C SER A 62 24.83 0.68 27.41
N LYS A 63 24.57 0.10 28.58
CA LYS A 63 24.20 -1.33 28.70
C LYS A 63 22.95 -1.69 27.88
N ALA A 64 22.03 -0.74 27.72
CA ALA A 64 20.84 -0.90 26.88
C ALA A 64 21.22 -1.01 25.39
N MET A 65 22.17 -0.18 24.95
CA MET A 65 22.69 -0.17 23.58
C MET A 65 23.40 -1.47 23.22
N THR A 66 24.25 -1.98 24.13
CA THR A 66 24.95 -3.26 23.94
C THR A 66 23.98 -4.42 23.88
N ALA A 67 22.96 -4.44 24.76
CA ALA A 67 21.93 -5.48 24.76
C ALA A 67 21.08 -5.45 23.47
N TYR A 68 20.80 -4.27 22.91
CA TYR A 68 20.12 -4.15 21.63
C TYR A 68 20.96 -4.74 20.48
N LEU A 69 22.24 -4.37 20.37
CA LEU A 69 23.13 -4.93 19.35
C LEU A 69 23.28 -6.44 19.48
N GLN A 70 23.40 -6.95 20.71
CA GLN A 70 23.49 -8.37 20.96
C GLN A 70 22.22 -9.11 20.48
N ARG A 71 21.02 -8.60 20.79
CA ARG A 71 19.76 -9.20 20.31
C ARG A 71 19.67 -9.25 18.79
N ILE A 72 20.21 -8.26 18.10
CA ILE A 72 20.24 -8.23 16.63
C ILE A 72 21.20 -9.29 16.10
N LYS A 73 22.42 -9.35 16.63
CA LYS A 73 23.41 -10.38 16.27
C LYS A 73 22.86 -11.79 16.49
N GLU A 74 22.23 -12.04 17.64
CA GLU A 74 21.57 -13.32 17.95
C GLU A 74 20.43 -13.64 16.97
N HIS A 75 19.65 -12.63 16.57
CA HIS A 75 18.58 -12.83 15.59
C HIS A 75 19.13 -13.14 14.18
N ASP A 76 20.18 -12.46 13.74
CA ASP A 76 20.82 -12.71 12.46
C ASP A 76 21.43 -14.12 12.40
N GLU A 77 22.07 -14.55 13.49
CA GLU A 77 22.59 -15.91 13.62
C GLU A 77 21.47 -16.95 13.63
N PHE A 78 20.37 -16.68 14.34
CA PHE A 78 19.17 -17.52 14.32
C PHE A 78 18.61 -17.66 12.90
N MET A 79 18.40 -16.55 12.19
CA MET A 79 17.87 -16.57 10.82
C MET A 79 18.79 -17.36 9.87
N LYS A 80 20.11 -17.22 9.99
CA LYS A 80 21.07 -18.00 9.19
C LYS A 80 20.94 -19.50 9.44
N LYS A 81 20.80 -19.93 10.71
CA LYS A 81 20.60 -21.34 11.06
C LYS A 81 19.31 -21.88 10.46
N GLU A 82 18.19 -21.18 10.65
CA GLU A 82 16.89 -21.56 10.09
C GLU A 82 16.91 -21.67 8.56
N ILE A 83 17.62 -20.77 7.86
CA ILE A 83 17.78 -20.84 6.41
C ILE A 83 18.56 -22.09 6.02
N THR A 84 19.64 -22.43 6.73
CA THR A 84 20.40 -23.64 6.46
C THR A 84 19.59 -24.91 6.71
N GLU A 85 18.83 -24.94 7.81
CA GLU A 85 17.95 -26.06 8.16
C GLU A 85 16.81 -26.23 7.15
N TYR A 86 16.20 -25.13 6.69
CA TYR A 86 15.21 -25.15 5.63
C TYR A 86 15.77 -25.76 4.33
N GLN A 87 16.99 -25.39 3.92
CA GLN A 87 17.59 -25.93 2.70
C GLN A 87 17.96 -27.42 2.81
N ILE A 88 18.36 -27.86 4.01
CA ILE A 88 18.62 -29.28 4.30
C ILE A 88 17.29 -30.05 4.31
N GLY A 89 16.28 -29.53 5.01
CA GLY A 89 14.94 -30.10 5.09
C GLY A 89 14.27 -30.20 3.72
N LYS A 90 14.43 -29.19 2.86
CA LYS A 90 13.95 -29.20 1.47
C LYS A 90 14.50 -30.41 0.70
N ARG A 91 15.81 -30.67 0.79
CA ARG A 91 16.45 -31.81 0.12
C ARG A 91 15.97 -33.15 0.68
N HIS A 92 15.80 -33.25 1.99
CA HIS A 92 15.26 -34.46 2.62
C HIS A 92 13.81 -34.72 2.23
N LEU A 93 12.98 -33.68 2.15
CA LEU A 93 11.59 -33.79 1.71
C LEU A 93 11.51 -34.29 0.26
N ALA A 94 12.31 -33.72 -0.63
CA ALA A 94 12.40 -34.19 -2.02
C ALA A 94 12.80 -35.67 -2.08
N ASN A 95 13.82 -36.09 -1.31
CA ASN A 95 14.24 -37.48 -1.24
C ASN A 95 13.15 -38.42 -0.69
N MET A 96 12.35 -38.01 0.29
CA MET A 96 11.22 -38.81 0.81
C MET A 96 10.11 -38.97 -0.23
N MET A 97 9.86 -37.94 -1.05
CA MET A 97 8.86 -37.96 -2.11
C MET A 97 9.36 -38.61 -3.41
N GLY A 98 10.67 -38.86 -3.52
CA GLY A 98 11.29 -39.40 -4.73
C GLY A 98 11.44 -38.37 -5.86
N GLU A 99 11.41 -37.08 -5.55
CA GLU A 99 11.52 -35.97 -6.51
C GLU A 99 12.96 -35.41 -6.56
N ASP A 100 13.29 -34.68 -7.63
CA ASP A 100 14.58 -34.01 -7.77
C ASP A 100 14.67 -32.76 -6.85
N PRO A 101 15.66 -32.68 -5.94
CA PRO A 101 15.81 -31.54 -5.02
C PRO A 101 15.98 -30.17 -5.71
N GLU A 102 16.53 -30.13 -6.93
CA GLU A 102 16.81 -28.86 -7.62
C GLU A 102 15.54 -28.24 -8.24
N PHE A 103 14.63 -29.07 -8.77
CA PHE A 103 13.37 -28.63 -9.37
C PHE A 103 12.20 -28.57 -8.39
N PHE A 104 12.43 -28.85 -7.10
CA PHE A 104 11.39 -28.90 -6.09
C PHE A 104 10.86 -27.50 -5.75
N THR A 105 9.60 -27.21 -6.13
CA THR A 105 8.95 -25.90 -5.95
C THR A 105 8.21 -25.80 -4.60
N GLN A 106 7.73 -24.61 -4.26
CA GLN A 106 6.96 -24.42 -3.02
C GLN A 106 5.59 -25.11 -3.07
N GLU A 107 5.01 -25.31 -4.26
CA GLU A 107 3.74 -26.02 -4.43
C GLU A 107 3.92 -27.52 -4.15
N ASP A 108 5.03 -28.10 -4.61
CA ASP A 108 5.39 -29.49 -4.33
C ASP A 108 5.65 -29.71 -2.84
N ILE A 109 6.35 -28.76 -2.20
CA ILE A 109 6.53 -28.75 -0.74
C ILE A 109 5.19 -28.77 -0.02
N ASN A 110 4.27 -27.87 -0.39
CA ASN A 110 2.98 -27.77 0.29
C ASN A 110 2.17 -29.06 0.12
N SER A 111 2.18 -29.64 -1.09
CA SER A 111 1.49 -30.90 -1.40
C SER A 111 2.08 -32.08 -0.64
N ALA A 112 3.40 -32.17 -0.54
CA ALA A 112 4.10 -33.19 0.22
C ALA A 112 3.79 -33.09 1.73
N ILE A 113 3.78 -31.88 2.29
CA ILE A 113 3.45 -31.66 3.71
C ILE A 113 1.98 -32.00 3.99
N GLU A 114 1.05 -31.64 3.10
CA GLU A 114 -0.36 -31.99 3.24
C GLU A 114 -0.58 -33.51 3.24
N TYR A 115 0.18 -34.24 2.42
CA TYR A 115 0.13 -35.70 2.37
C TYR A 115 0.77 -36.37 3.60
N LEU A 116 1.97 -35.94 4.00
CA LEU A 116 2.70 -36.53 5.13
C LEU A 116 2.06 -36.20 6.49
N PHE A 117 1.51 -35.00 6.63
CA PHE A 117 0.91 -34.49 7.86
C PHE A 117 -0.52 -33.97 7.60
N PRO A 118 -1.48 -34.87 7.33
CA PRO A 118 -2.85 -34.46 7.01
C PRO A 118 -3.49 -33.80 8.22
N SER A 119 -3.92 -32.54 8.05
CA SER A 119 -4.59 -31.75 9.08
C SER A 119 -5.99 -31.35 8.64
N GLY A 120 -6.99 -31.73 9.43
CA GLY A 120 -8.39 -31.35 9.22
C GLY A 120 -8.78 -29.95 9.73
N LEU A 121 -7.80 -29.12 10.13
CA LEU A 121 -8.08 -27.78 10.67
C LEU A 121 -8.64 -26.85 9.58
N HIS A 122 -9.74 -26.16 9.90
CA HIS A 122 -10.37 -25.23 8.96
C HIS A 122 -9.52 -23.99 8.68
N ASP A 123 -8.77 -23.48 9.67
CA ASP A 123 -7.86 -22.36 9.47
C ASP A 123 -6.57 -22.82 8.80
N PRO A 124 -6.24 -22.37 7.57
CA PRO A 124 -5.02 -22.75 6.88
C PRO A 124 -3.75 -22.34 7.62
N LYS A 125 -3.80 -21.28 8.45
CA LYS A 125 -2.62 -20.81 9.19
C LYS A 125 -2.25 -21.72 10.37
N ALA A 126 -3.18 -22.52 10.85
CA ALA A 126 -2.96 -23.46 11.95
C ALA A 126 -2.47 -24.83 11.47
N ARG A 127 -2.43 -25.06 10.15
CA ARG A 127 -1.96 -26.32 9.56
C ARG A 127 -0.43 -26.39 9.57
N PRO A 128 0.15 -27.60 9.56
CA PRO A 128 1.58 -27.78 9.33
C PRO A 128 2.00 -27.10 8.02
N MET A 129 3.08 -26.32 8.05
CA MET A 129 3.62 -25.67 6.86
C MET A 129 5.15 -25.62 6.93
N MET A 130 5.80 -25.75 5.76
CA MET A 130 7.23 -25.57 5.61
C MET A 130 7.46 -24.49 4.54
N ARG A 131 8.00 -23.33 4.94
CA ARG A 131 8.27 -22.18 4.06
C ARG A 131 9.62 -21.57 4.40
N HIS A 132 10.11 -20.70 3.51
CA HIS A 132 11.34 -19.98 3.76
C HIS A 132 11.23 -19.11 5.04
N PRO A 133 12.25 -19.07 5.92
CA PRO A 133 12.19 -18.35 7.20
C PRO A 133 11.77 -16.88 7.09
N ASN A 134 12.17 -16.19 6.02
CA ASN A 134 11.78 -14.79 5.76
C ASN A 134 10.27 -14.56 5.60
N GLU A 135 9.49 -15.60 5.25
CA GLU A 135 8.02 -15.50 5.15
C GLU A 135 7.33 -15.78 6.49
N ILE A 136 7.96 -16.61 7.33
CA ILE A 136 7.40 -17.08 8.61
C ILE A 136 7.68 -16.05 9.70
N PHE A 137 8.95 -15.65 9.84
CA PHE A 137 9.37 -14.73 10.88
C PHE A 137 9.08 -13.29 10.46
N PRO A 138 8.59 -12.44 11.38
CA PRO A 138 8.35 -11.04 11.06
C PRO A 138 9.67 -10.34 10.77
N ASN A 139 9.68 -9.51 9.73
CA ASN A 139 10.84 -8.67 9.40
C ASN A 139 11.15 -7.75 10.60
N LYS A 140 12.38 -7.84 11.10
CA LYS A 140 12.90 -6.93 12.11
C LYS A 140 13.78 -5.88 11.45
N LYS A 141 13.78 -4.68 12.03
CA LYS A 141 14.71 -3.63 11.62
C LYS A 141 16.16 -4.08 11.86
N ALA A 142 17.04 -3.74 10.94
CA ALA A 142 18.48 -3.83 11.15
C ALA A 142 18.93 -2.88 12.28
N ALA A 143 20.17 -3.04 12.73
CA ALA A 143 20.74 -2.15 13.74
C ALA A 143 20.70 -0.70 13.21
N GLU A 144 20.15 0.22 14.02
CA GLU A 144 20.00 1.62 13.64
C GLU A 144 21.27 2.47 13.91
N PHE A 145 22.29 1.87 14.54
CA PHE A 145 23.53 2.54 14.94
C PHE A 145 24.74 1.60 14.98
N ASP A 146 25.93 2.20 14.92
CA ASP A 146 27.23 1.54 15.00
C ASP A 146 27.63 1.07 16.41
N GLU A 147 28.67 0.25 16.51
CA GLU A 147 29.31 -0.11 17.78
C GLU A 147 29.88 1.09 18.57
N THR A 148 30.03 2.25 17.90
CA THR A 148 30.39 3.53 18.54
C THR A 148 29.19 4.25 19.16
N GLY A 149 27.97 3.82 18.84
CA GLY A 149 26.71 4.44 19.23
C GLY A 149 26.24 5.53 18.29
N ARG A 150 26.90 5.72 17.14
CA ARG A 150 26.50 6.67 16.11
C ARG A 150 25.34 6.10 15.28
N PRO A 151 24.19 6.79 15.20
CA PRO A 151 23.10 6.36 14.33
C PRO A 151 23.45 6.45 12.84
N TYR A 152 22.92 5.52 12.05
CA TYR A 152 23.08 5.54 10.58
C TYR A 152 22.22 6.60 9.91
N HIS A 153 21.01 6.80 10.43
CA HIS A 153 20.03 7.72 9.85
C HIS A 153 20.08 9.09 10.55
N SER A 154 20.05 10.18 9.77
CA SER A 154 20.09 11.55 10.31
C SER A 154 18.88 11.88 11.19
N MET A 155 17.70 11.35 10.86
CA MET A 155 16.46 11.54 11.60
C MET A 155 16.25 10.51 12.71
N PHE A 156 17.28 9.76 13.12
CA PHE A 156 17.17 8.73 14.18
C PHE A 156 16.52 9.27 15.47
N TYR A 157 16.89 10.48 15.89
CA TYR A 157 16.37 11.09 17.12
C TYR A 157 14.90 11.54 17.06
N THR A 158 14.23 11.34 15.93
CA THR A 158 12.78 11.57 15.77
C THR A 158 11.93 10.36 16.17
N TYR A 159 12.55 9.26 16.64
CA TYR A 159 11.92 7.97 16.96
C TYR A 159 11.38 7.18 15.75
N LYS A 160 10.90 7.86 14.71
CA LYS A 160 10.38 7.24 13.47
C LYS A 160 11.15 7.73 12.23
N PRO A 161 12.44 7.36 12.07
CA PRO A 161 13.28 7.87 11.01
C PRO A 161 12.71 7.64 9.62
N ASN A 162 12.17 6.44 9.32
CA ASN A 162 11.68 6.12 7.98
C ASN A 162 10.41 6.89 7.65
N TYR A 163 9.49 7.05 8.62
CA TYR A 163 8.28 7.85 8.44
C TYR A 163 8.60 9.31 8.08
N TYR A 164 9.46 9.98 8.87
CA TYR A 164 9.80 11.38 8.61
C TYR A 164 10.65 11.54 7.35
N GLN A 165 11.45 10.54 6.98
CA GLN A 165 12.17 10.54 5.72
C GLN A 165 11.20 10.54 4.52
N ILE A 166 10.10 9.79 4.58
CA ILE A 166 9.07 9.81 3.53
C ILE A 166 8.43 11.19 3.43
N LEU A 167 8.08 11.80 4.56
CA LEU A 167 7.53 13.16 4.57
C LEU A 167 8.51 14.18 3.96
N TYR A 168 9.80 14.06 4.29
CA TYR A 168 10.84 14.88 3.70
C TYR A 168 10.90 14.71 2.18
N HIS A 169 10.93 13.47 1.67
CA HIS A 169 10.91 13.18 0.23
C HIS A 169 9.66 13.73 -0.46
N ILE A 170 8.49 13.69 0.19
CA ILE A 170 7.26 14.32 -0.34
C ILE A 170 7.47 15.83 -0.48
N THR A 171 8.03 16.49 0.53
CA THR A 171 8.26 17.94 0.46
C THR A 171 9.32 18.31 -0.59
N GLU A 172 10.38 17.51 -0.73
CA GLU A 172 11.44 17.69 -1.72
C GLU A 172 10.90 17.52 -3.15
N THR A 173 10.07 16.50 -3.37
CA THR A 173 9.40 16.29 -4.67
C THR A 173 8.42 17.40 -5.00
N ILE A 174 7.63 17.89 -4.04
CA ILE A 174 6.77 19.06 -4.26
C ILE A 174 7.61 20.28 -4.63
N GLN A 175 8.71 20.52 -3.92
CA GLN A 175 9.59 21.67 -4.18
C GLN A 175 10.25 21.59 -5.56
N SER A 176 10.70 20.40 -5.98
CA SER A 176 11.26 20.20 -7.31
C SER A 176 10.21 20.44 -8.39
N LEU A 177 8.98 19.94 -8.20
CA LEU A 177 7.88 20.18 -9.13
C LEU A 177 7.50 21.67 -9.22
N ASN A 178 7.43 22.39 -8.09
CA ASN A 178 7.19 23.83 -8.06
C ASN A 178 8.27 24.60 -8.85
N SER A 179 9.55 24.26 -8.68
CA SER A 179 10.62 24.95 -9.39
C SER A 179 10.56 24.75 -10.91
N ILE A 180 10.10 23.57 -11.35
CA ILE A 180 9.85 23.31 -12.78
C ILE A 180 8.61 24.06 -13.25
N GLU A 181 7.54 24.09 -12.44
CA GLU A 181 6.33 24.85 -12.74
C GLU A 181 6.65 26.33 -12.97
N ASP A 182 7.41 26.94 -12.07
CA ASP A 182 7.88 28.32 -12.18
C ASP A 182 8.68 28.56 -13.46
N SER A 183 9.53 27.60 -13.85
CA SER A 183 10.30 27.66 -15.09
C SER A 183 9.39 27.63 -16.34
N LEU A 184 8.39 26.74 -16.35
CA LEU A 184 7.42 26.62 -17.45
C LEU A 184 6.55 27.87 -17.58
N ILE A 185 6.13 28.44 -16.46
CA ILE A 185 5.35 29.68 -16.43
C ILE A 185 6.17 30.83 -17.02
N ARG A 186 7.47 30.95 -16.67
CA ARG A 186 8.38 31.96 -17.26
C ARG A 186 8.53 31.78 -18.77
N GLN A 187 8.46 30.56 -19.27
CA GLN A 187 8.50 30.24 -20.70
C GLN A 187 7.14 30.44 -21.41
N GLY A 188 6.06 30.70 -20.66
CA GLY A 188 4.71 30.89 -21.21
C GLY A 188 3.95 29.59 -21.49
N THR A 189 4.42 28.44 -21.02
CA THR A 189 3.75 27.14 -21.20
C THR A 189 2.86 26.80 -20.00
N LEU A 190 1.65 26.29 -20.25
CA LEU A 190 0.75 25.83 -19.20
C LEU A 190 1.17 24.44 -18.65
N PRO A 191 1.40 24.30 -17.34
CA PRO A 191 1.84 23.05 -16.73
C PRO A 191 0.65 22.12 -16.47
N VAL A 192 0.24 21.32 -17.46
CA VAL A 192 -0.87 20.37 -17.31
C VAL A 192 -0.40 18.97 -17.64
N ASP A 193 0.09 18.25 -16.63
CA ASP A 193 0.52 16.85 -16.75
C ASP A 193 0.20 16.10 -15.43
N LYS A 194 -1.10 15.94 -15.19
CA LYS A 194 -1.64 15.26 -14.00
C LYS A 194 -1.65 13.74 -14.20
N ILE A 195 -1.46 13.01 -13.12
CA ILE A 195 -1.50 11.55 -13.10
C ILE A 195 -2.94 11.04 -12.95
N ASP A 196 -3.28 10.02 -13.72
CA ASP A 196 -4.55 9.31 -13.61
C ASP A 196 -4.44 8.19 -12.58
N LEU A 197 -5.35 8.20 -11.61
CA LEU A 197 -5.23 7.40 -10.39
C LEU A 197 -6.44 6.49 -10.13
N ILE A 198 -7.38 6.43 -11.07
CA ILE A 198 -8.67 5.74 -10.93
C ILE A 198 -8.48 4.24 -10.66
N SER A 199 -7.47 3.62 -11.27
CA SER A 199 -7.20 2.18 -11.16
C SER A 199 -6.44 1.77 -9.89
N SER A 200 -6.11 2.70 -8.99
CA SER A 200 -5.27 2.42 -7.82
C SER A 200 -5.77 3.08 -6.55
N ALA A 201 -5.56 2.42 -5.42
CA ALA A 201 -5.88 2.93 -4.09
C ALA A 201 -4.61 3.10 -3.25
N TRP A 202 -4.66 4.01 -2.27
CA TRP A 202 -3.60 4.12 -1.26
C TRP A 202 -3.49 2.84 -0.43
N LEU A 203 -2.27 2.51 0.00
CA LEU A 203 -2.02 1.40 0.91
C LEU A 203 -2.75 1.61 2.24
N LYS A 204 -3.30 0.53 2.79
CA LYS A 204 -3.92 0.53 4.11
C LYS A 204 -2.84 0.74 5.19
N LYS A 205 -3.24 1.20 6.37
CA LYS A 205 -2.34 1.41 7.52
C LYS A 205 -1.42 0.21 7.79
N MET A 206 -1.99 -1.00 7.85
CA MET A 206 -1.22 -2.23 8.10
C MET A 206 -0.14 -2.50 7.05
N ASP A 207 -0.44 -2.21 5.78
CA ASP A 207 0.51 -2.44 4.68
C ASP A 207 1.60 -1.35 4.67
N MET A 208 1.26 -0.11 5.05
CA MET A 208 2.21 0.97 5.25
C MET A 208 3.18 0.70 6.40
N GLU A 209 2.69 0.21 7.54
CA GLU A 209 3.53 -0.16 8.69
C GLU A 209 4.52 -1.27 8.34
N LYS A 210 4.08 -2.27 7.56
CA LYS A 210 4.96 -3.33 7.05
C LYS A 210 6.04 -2.79 6.12
N LEU A 211 5.68 -1.87 5.22
CA LEU A 211 6.60 -1.27 4.27
C LEU A 211 7.67 -0.41 4.97
N ILE A 212 7.27 0.37 5.98
CA ILE A 212 8.17 1.27 6.73
C ILE A 212 8.92 0.49 7.84
N SER A 213 8.40 -0.67 8.25
CA SER A 213 8.82 -1.43 9.45
C SER A 213 8.75 -0.61 10.74
N GLU A 214 7.78 0.29 10.85
CA GLU A 214 7.55 1.20 11.99
C GLU A 214 6.07 1.21 12.37
N THR A 215 5.77 1.49 13.64
CA THR A 215 4.40 1.65 14.13
C THR A 215 3.85 3.03 13.76
N LEU A 216 2.62 3.07 13.23
CA LEU A 216 1.97 4.32 12.85
C LEU A 216 0.75 4.58 13.73
N SER A 217 0.60 5.82 14.18
CA SER A 217 -0.67 6.27 14.74
C SER A 217 -1.68 6.52 13.62
N ASP A 218 -2.98 6.48 13.93
CA ASP A 218 -4.02 6.81 12.94
C ASP A 218 -3.88 8.26 12.47
N MET A 219 -3.46 9.16 13.35
CA MET A 219 -3.16 10.56 13.02
C MET A 219 -1.99 10.67 12.04
N ASP A 220 -0.90 9.93 12.29
CA ASP A 220 0.29 9.90 11.44
C ASP A 220 -0.06 9.38 10.04
N TYR A 221 -0.87 8.31 9.98
CA TYR A 221 -1.34 7.74 8.73
C TYR A 221 -2.18 8.75 7.93
N ASN A 222 -3.16 9.40 8.57
CA ASN A 222 -4.00 10.40 7.92
C ASN A 222 -3.17 11.60 7.41
N TYR A 223 -2.17 12.03 8.17
CA TYR A 223 -1.27 13.10 7.77
C TYR A 223 -0.43 12.72 6.55
N LEU A 224 0.09 11.49 6.51
CA LEU A 224 0.85 10.97 5.39
C LEU A 224 -0.02 10.88 4.13
N ILE A 225 -1.25 10.34 4.22
CA ILE A 225 -2.18 10.28 3.09
C ILE A 225 -2.51 11.68 2.58
N THR A 226 -2.81 12.63 3.48
CA THR A 226 -3.07 14.03 3.11
C THR A 226 -1.87 14.65 2.37
N SER A 227 -0.65 14.34 2.81
CA SER A 227 0.58 14.81 2.18
C SER A 227 0.79 14.20 0.79
N LEU A 228 0.49 12.91 0.62
CA LEU A 228 0.55 12.22 -0.67
C LEU A 228 -0.56 12.68 -1.63
N ASP A 229 -1.77 12.94 -1.13
CA ASP A 229 -2.86 13.53 -1.91
C ASP A 229 -2.49 14.94 -2.39
N ARG A 230 -1.79 15.72 -1.56
CA ARG A 230 -1.25 17.02 -1.97
C ARG A 230 -0.26 16.88 -3.12
N LEU A 231 0.67 15.93 -3.05
CA LEU A 231 1.61 15.64 -4.13
C LEU A 231 0.89 15.16 -5.41
N SER A 232 -0.12 14.30 -5.25
CA SER A 232 -0.94 13.78 -6.36
C SER A 232 -1.78 14.86 -7.05
N ASN A 233 -2.22 15.88 -6.31
CA ASN A 233 -3.00 16.99 -6.85
C ASN A 233 -2.15 18.06 -7.53
N HIS A 234 -0.82 17.94 -7.47
CA HIS A 234 0.09 18.84 -8.16
C HIS A 234 -0.14 18.82 -9.68
N PRO A 235 -0.12 19.96 -10.40
CA PRO A 235 -0.38 20.00 -11.85
C PRO A 235 0.56 19.14 -12.70
N LEU A 236 1.78 18.93 -12.21
CA LEU A 236 2.87 18.15 -12.85
C LEU A 236 3.12 16.79 -12.17
N SER A 237 2.14 16.24 -11.46
CA SER A 237 2.28 15.03 -10.65
C SER A 237 2.76 13.80 -11.43
N LYS A 238 2.55 13.74 -12.75
CA LYS A 238 2.97 12.59 -13.58
C LYS A 238 4.48 12.38 -13.56
N ARG A 239 5.29 13.43 -13.40
CA ARG A 239 6.75 13.29 -13.25
C ARG A 239 7.16 12.57 -11.97
N ALA A 240 6.32 12.62 -10.94
CA ALA A 240 6.53 11.92 -9.67
C ALA A 240 5.74 10.60 -9.59
N GLN A 241 5.29 10.05 -10.74
CA GLN A 241 4.51 8.83 -10.81
C GLN A 241 5.19 7.65 -10.10
N ASP A 242 6.48 7.44 -10.35
CA ASP A 242 7.23 6.33 -9.77
C ASP A 242 7.25 6.38 -8.23
N PHE A 243 7.28 7.58 -7.66
CA PHE A 243 7.24 7.77 -6.22
C PHE A 243 5.83 7.52 -5.67
N ILE A 244 4.80 8.05 -6.32
CA ILE A 244 3.39 7.89 -5.92
C ILE A 244 2.96 6.42 -5.97
N MET A 245 3.36 5.70 -7.03
CA MET A 245 2.95 4.31 -7.26
C MET A 245 3.55 3.33 -6.23
N LYS A 246 4.67 3.66 -5.58
CA LYS A 246 5.23 2.85 -4.48
C LYS A 246 4.28 2.71 -3.29
N TYR A 247 3.45 3.73 -3.05
CA TYR A 247 2.52 3.78 -1.92
C TYR A 247 1.07 3.45 -2.33
N ARG A 248 0.88 2.92 -3.54
CA ARG A 248 -0.42 2.56 -4.09
C ARG A 248 -0.48 1.09 -4.46
N LYS A 249 -1.69 0.53 -4.36
CA LYS A 249 -2.01 -0.82 -4.81
C LYS A 249 -2.98 -0.74 -5.99
N SER A 250 -2.69 -1.51 -7.04
CA SER A 250 -3.61 -1.67 -8.16
C SER A 250 -4.91 -2.31 -7.67
N LEU A 251 -6.04 -1.72 -8.05
CA LEU A 251 -7.36 -2.26 -7.80
C LEU A 251 -7.70 -3.21 -8.94
N ILE A 252 -7.83 -4.50 -8.63
CA ILE A 252 -8.31 -5.49 -9.59
C ILE A 252 -9.84 -5.44 -9.53
N SER A 253 -10.47 -4.79 -10.52
CA SER A 253 -11.92 -4.84 -10.68
C SER A 253 -12.29 -6.12 -11.42
N HIS A 254 -12.69 -7.17 -10.68
CA HIS A 254 -13.29 -8.35 -11.30
C HIS A 254 -14.77 -8.06 -11.58
N THR A 255 -15.09 -7.73 -12.83
CA THR A 255 -16.46 -7.70 -13.35
C THR A 255 -16.64 -8.78 -14.40
N ASP A 256 -16.13 -9.97 -14.13
CA ASP A 256 -16.24 -11.09 -15.07
C ASP A 256 -17.56 -11.81 -14.81
N ILE A 257 -18.61 -11.38 -15.50
CA ILE A 257 -19.80 -12.22 -15.68
C ILE A 257 -19.35 -13.37 -16.59
N VAL A 258 -19.16 -14.55 -16.00
CA VAL A 258 -18.84 -15.76 -16.76
C VAL A 258 -20.08 -16.14 -17.57
N ILE A 259 -20.11 -15.71 -18.84
CA ILE A 259 -21.17 -16.09 -19.78
C ILE A 259 -20.86 -17.53 -20.24
N PRO A 260 -21.77 -18.50 -20.01
CA PRO A 260 -21.58 -19.86 -20.49
C PRO A 260 -21.51 -19.91 -22.02
N PRO A 261 -20.76 -20.86 -22.60
CA PRO A 261 -20.70 -21.01 -24.05
C PRO A 261 -22.08 -21.40 -24.62
N LEU A 262 -22.39 -20.92 -25.83
CA LEU A 262 -23.60 -21.32 -26.56
C LEU A 262 -23.43 -22.74 -27.12
N GLU A 263 -24.44 -23.57 -26.93
CA GLU A 263 -24.56 -24.88 -27.53
C GLU A 263 -25.52 -24.81 -28.74
N TYR A 264 -25.41 -25.77 -29.66
CA TYR A 264 -26.27 -25.85 -30.85
C TYR A 264 -26.90 -27.23 -30.95
N ASP A 265 -28.19 -27.26 -31.21
CA ASP A 265 -28.91 -28.51 -31.51
C ASP A 265 -28.65 -28.98 -32.96
N SER A 266 -29.07 -30.21 -33.27
CA SER A 266 -29.08 -30.83 -34.61
C SER A 266 -29.74 -29.99 -35.71
N THR A 267 -30.68 -29.12 -35.32
CA THR A 267 -31.37 -28.18 -36.21
C THR A 267 -30.63 -26.84 -36.38
N GLY A 268 -29.46 -26.68 -35.76
CA GLY A 268 -28.67 -25.45 -35.75
C GLY A 268 -29.20 -24.35 -34.82
N ARG A 269 -30.16 -24.66 -33.94
CA ARG A 269 -30.72 -23.68 -32.99
C ARG A 269 -29.78 -23.49 -31.80
N PRO A 270 -29.37 -22.25 -31.47
CA PRO A 270 -28.53 -22.00 -30.31
C PRO A 270 -29.35 -22.11 -29.02
N TYR A 271 -28.75 -22.69 -27.98
CA TYR A 271 -29.29 -22.68 -26.63
C TYR A 271 -28.18 -22.56 -25.59
N ILE A 272 -28.55 -22.11 -24.39
CA ILE A 272 -27.66 -22.00 -23.25
C ILE A 272 -28.27 -22.78 -22.10
N THR A 273 -27.49 -23.68 -21.51
CA THR A 273 -27.90 -24.45 -20.34
C THR A 273 -27.21 -23.90 -19.11
N VAL A 274 -27.98 -23.28 -18.22
CA VAL A 274 -27.48 -22.83 -16.93
C VAL A 274 -27.85 -23.88 -15.88
N LYS A 275 -26.82 -24.62 -15.43
CA LYS A 275 -26.95 -25.64 -14.38
C LYS A 275 -26.79 -25.02 -13.00
N ASN A 276 -27.36 -25.67 -11.99
CA ASN A 276 -27.24 -25.29 -10.58
C ASN A 276 -27.74 -23.86 -10.27
N CYS A 277 -28.88 -23.46 -10.82
CA CYS A 277 -29.60 -22.27 -10.35
C CYS A 277 -30.15 -22.55 -8.94
N MET A 278 -29.67 -21.81 -7.94
CA MET A 278 -29.98 -22.07 -6.54
C MET A 278 -30.77 -20.92 -5.92
N ARG A 279 -31.89 -21.25 -5.27
CA ARG A 279 -32.58 -20.33 -4.35
C ARG A 279 -33.02 -21.09 -3.12
N LYS A 280 -32.48 -20.72 -1.95
CA LYS A 280 -32.66 -21.48 -0.70
C LYS A 280 -32.27 -22.96 -0.92
N SER A 281 -33.17 -23.89 -0.61
CA SER A 281 -33.01 -25.34 -0.84
C SER A 281 -33.39 -25.78 -2.26
N SER A 282 -34.07 -24.95 -3.04
CA SER A 282 -34.47 -25.30 -4.41
C SER A 282 -33.26 -25.28 -5.34
N ARG A 283 -33.21 -26.29 -6.22
CA ARG A 283 -32.23 -26.46 -7.29
C ARG A 283 -32.98 -26.54 -8.60
N GLY A 284 -32.54 -25.76 -9.59
CA GLY A 284 -33.11 -25.74 -10.92
C GLY A 284 -32.04 -25.75 -11.99
N GLU A 285 -32.41 -26.26 -13.15
CA GLU A 285 -31.65 -26.17 -14.39
C GLU A 285 -32.54 -25.47 -15.40
N VAL A 286 -31.98 -24.47 -16.10
CA VAL A 286 -32.73 -23.66 -17.07
C VAL A 286 -32.01 -23.72 -18.40
N THR A 287 -32.73 -24.19 -19.42
CA THR A 287 -32.31 -24.13 -20.81
C THR A 287 -33.00 -22.95 -21.48
N LEU A 288 -32.19 -21.99 -21.94
CA LEU A 288 -32.65 -20.84 -22.70
C LEU A 288 -32.40 -21.12 -24.18
N TRP A 289 -33.47 -21.13 -24.96
CA TRP A 289 -33.39 -21.34 -26.41
C TRP A 289 -33.39 -19.99 -27.13
N GLY A 290 -32.50 -19.84 -28.11
CA GLY A 290 -32.51 -18.70 -29.02
C GLY A 290 -33.74 -18.73 -29.94
N ASN A 291 -34.25 -17.55 -30.30
CA ASN A 291 -35.39 -17.36 -31.21
C ASN A 291 -36.69 -18.04 -30.75
N GLY A 292 -37.01 -17.95 -29.44
CA GLY A 292 -38.24 -18.50 -28.86
C GLY A 292 -39.46 -17.57 -28.95
N SER A 293 -40.66 -18.13 -28.86
CA SER A 293 -41.95 -17.42 -28.83
C SER A 293 -42.41 -17.01 -27.42
N GLY A 294 -41.51 -17.03 -26.43
CA GLY A 294 -41.83 -16.77 -25.02
C GLY A 294 -42.51 -17.93 -24.27
N LYS A 295 -42.53 -19.14 -24.86
CA LYS A 295 -43.07 -20.34 -24.20
C LYS A 295 -42.12 -20.82 -23.10
N MET A 296 -42.65 -21.00 -21.89
CA MET A 296 -41.91 -21.46 -20.73
C MET A 296 -42.46 -22.80 -20.25
N ILE A 297 -41.57 -23.76 -19.96
CA ILE A 297 -41.95 -25.09 -19.49
C ILE A 297 -41.19 -25.37 -18.19
N ILE A 298 -41.92 -25.58 -17.10
CA ILE A 298 -41.39 -25.86 -15.77
C ILE A 298 -41.76 -27.30 -15.41
N ASN A 299 -40.77 -28.19 -15.32
CA ASN A 299 -40.98 -29.62 -15.00
C ASN A 299 -42.05 -30.31 -15.87
N GLY A 300 -42.13 -29.93 -17.16
CA GLY A 300 -43.13 -30.46 -18.10
C GLY A 300 -44.51 -29.79 -18.04
N GLN A 301 -44.73 -28.84 -17.12
CA GLN A 301 -45.95 -28.03 -17.03
C GLN A 301 -45.71 -26.61 -17.55
N ASP A 302 -46.78 -25.91 -17.92
CA ASP A 302 -46.71 -24.49 -18.29
C ASP A 302 -46.47 -23.61 -17.04
N ILE A 303 -46.42 -22.28 -17.21
CA ILE A 303 -46.24 -21.29 -16.13
C ILE A 303 -47.27 -21.43 -15.00
N THR A 304 -48.37 -22.15 -15.23
CA THR A 304 -49.36 -22.54 -14.23
C THR A 304 -48.82 -23.39 -13.09
N TYR A 305 -47.63 -23.98 -13.23
CA TYR A 305 -46.92 -24.69 -12.16
C TYR A 305 -46.86 -23.85 -10.87
N PHE A 306 -46.61 -22.55 -11.02
CA PHE A 306 -46.72 -21.60 -9.92
C PHE A 306 -48.18 -21.20 -9.73
N LYS A 307 -48.79 -21.64 -8.62
CA LYS A 307 -50.20 -21.32 -8.31
C LYS A 307 -50.41 -19.86 -7.95
N GLU A 308 -49.46 -19.29 -7.22
CA GLU A 308 -49.53 -17.91 -6.73
C GLU A 308 -48.88 -16.93 -7.72
N MET A 309 -49.44 -15.71 -7.81
CA MET A 309 -49.11 -14.73 -8.84
C MET A 309 -47.70 -14.13 -8.67
N HIS A 310 -47.25 -13.88 -7.45
CA HIS A 310 -45.93 -13.30 -7.17
C HIS A 310 -44.77 -14.15 -7.68
N TYR A 311 -44.94 -15.48 -7.74
CA TYR A 311 -43.93 -16.36 -8.34
C TYR A 311 -43.90 -16.26 -9.87
N ARG A 312 -45.05 -15.99 -10.51
CA ARG A 312 -45.11 -15.79 -11.96
C ARG A 312 -44.49 -14.45 -12.36
N GLU A 313 -44.69 -13.42 -11.55
CA GLU A 313 -44.11 -12.09 -11.78
C GLU A 313 -42.58 -12.12 -11.86
N GLN A 314 -41.92 -12.84 -10.94
CA GLN A 314 -40.47 -12.98 -10.93
C GLN A 314 -39.89 -13.59 -12.20
N VAL A 315 -40.69 -14.39 -12.90
CA VAL A 315 -40.30 -15.03 -14.16
C VAL A 315 -40.62 -14.11 -15.35
N SER A 316 -41.68 -13.30 -15.28
CA SER A 316 -42.11 -12.40 -16.36
C SER A 316 -41.39 -11.04 -16.39
N THR A 317 -40.81 -10.58 -15.28
CA THR A 317 -40.15 -9.25 -15.18
C THR A 317 -38.85 -9.10 -15.98
N ILE A 318 -38.47 -10.09 -16.79
CA ILE A 318 -37.23 -10.11 -17.60
C ILE A 318 -37.53 -9.87 -19.10
N SER A 319 -38.77 -9.51 -19.46
CA SER A 319 -39.15 -9.19 -20.85
C SER A 319 -38.87 -7.76 -21.27
#